data_AF-A0A2K9A3L9-F1
#
_entry.id   AF-A0A2K9A3L9-F1
#
_cell.length_a   1.000
_cell.length_b   1.000
_cell.length_c   1.000
_cell.angle_alpha   90.00
_cell.angle_beta   90.00
_cell.angle_gamma   90.00
#
_symmetry.space_group_name_H-M   'P 1'
#
loop_
_entity.id
_entity.type
_entity.pdbx_description
1 polymer ?
#
loop_
_entity_poly.entity_id
_entity_poly.type
_entity_poly.pdbx_seq_one_letter_code
_entity_poly.pdbx_strand_id
1 'polypeptide(L)'
;MCQLFNVSFEELLCLDDQNQTKTYQIGLFIDQDRSFVISQIILGKISIDIPSEFYQFSNQERMIILRAIKEGKLICRINELRPRLTSSEQKYLFTKHRNHKGGK
;
A
#
# COMPACT_ATOMS: atom_id res chain seq x y z
N MET A 1 -32.49 16.88 24.99
CA MET A 1 -32.48 15.65 24.16
C MET A 1 -31.38 15.82 23.14
N CYS A 2 -30.28 15.08 23.26
CA CYS A 2 -29.14 15.23 22.35
C CYS A 2 -29.33 14.28 21.17
N GLN A 3 -29.62 14.81 19.98
CA GLN A 3 -29.42 14.07 18.73
C GLN A 3 -27.92 14.00 18.47
N LEU A 4 -27.26 13.08 19.15
CA LEU A 4 -25.82 12.86 19.00
C LEU A 4 -25.64 11.96 17.76
N PHE A 5 -25.39 12.62 16.63
CA PHE A 5 -25.02 12.06 15.33
C PHE A 5 -26.10 11.24 14.61
N ASN A 6 -26.77 11.90 13.64
CA ASN A 6 -27.63 11.26 12.65
C ASN A 6 -26.78 10.78 11.44
N VAL A 7 -25.68 10.09 11.74
CA VAL A 7 -24.83 9.44 10.74
C VAL A 7 -24.74 7.96 11.11
N SER A 8 -24.87 7.11 10.10
CA SER A 8 -24.74 5.67 10.25
C SER A 8 -23.30 5.29 10.58
N PHE A 9 -23.11 4.11 11.17
CA PHE A 9 -21.78 3.58 11.45
C PHE A 9 -20.95 3.41 10.17
N GLU A 10 -21.60 3.13 9.05
CA GLU A 10 -20.97 2.96 7.75
C GLU A 10 -20.49 4.29 7.15
N GLU A 11 -21.25 5.38 7.34
CA GLU A 11 -20.82 6.75 7.00
C GLU A 11 -19.65 7.20 7.88
N LEU A 12 -19.66 6.85 9.17
CA LEU A 12 -18.55 7.13 10.07
C LEU A 12 -17.27 6.38 9.67
N LEU A 13 -17.42 5.17 9.13
CA LEU A 13 -16.32 4.31 8.71
C LEU A 13 -15.95 4.43 7.22
N CYS A 14 -16.60 5.34 6.48
CA CYS A 14 -16.45 5.48 5.03
C CYS A 14 -16.58 4.14 4.27
N LEU A 15 -17.48 3.25 4.70
CA LEU A 15 -17.67 1.93 4.08
C LEU A 15 -18.53 1.95 2.81
N ASP A 16 -19.29 3.04 2.60
CA ASP A 16 -20.24 3.17 1.50
C ASP A 16 -19.71 4.02 0.32
N ASP A 17 -18.41 4.32 0.34
CA ASP A 17 -17.77 5.11 -0.72
C ASP A 17 -17.46 4.23 -1.95
N GLN A 18 -18.50 3.76 -2.63
CA GLN A 18 -18.43 3.01 -3.90
C GLN A 18 -17.95 3.88 -5.07
N ASN A 19 -17.39 5.08 -4.85
CA ASN A 19 -17.08 6.04 -5.90
C ASN A 19 -15.87 6.96 -5.61
N GLN A 20 -14.74 6.41 -5.15
CA GLN A 20 -13.47 7.16 -5.16
C GLN A 20 -12.38 6.47 -5.99
N THR A 21 -12.73 6.03 -7.19
CA THR A 21 -11.80 6.04 -8.35
C THR A 21 -11.76 7.45 -8.96
N LYS A 22 -11.64 8.49 -8.13
CA LYS A 22 -11.30 9.82 -8.63
C LYS A 22 -9.78 9.85 -8.78
N THR A 23 -9.34 9.80 -10.02
CA THR A 23 -7.99 10.10 -10.49
C THR A 23 -7.26 11.04 -9.52
N TYR A 24 -6.28 10.49 -8.81
CA TYR A 24 -5.36 11.21 -7.91
C TYR A 24 -4.49 12.18 -8.74
N GLN A 25 -5.07 13.28 -9.22
CA GLN A 25 -4.33 14.27 -10.00
C GLN A 25 -3.39 15.12 -9.12
N ILE A 26 -3.51 15.00 -7.80
CA ILE A 26 -2.59 15.60 -6.85
C ILE A 26 -2.34 14.52 -5.79
N GLY A 27 -1.23 13.76 -5.88
CA GLY A 27 -0.72 12.84 -4.85
C GLY A 27 -1.55 11.58 -4.48
N LEU A 28 -0.85 10.46 -4.27
CA LEU A 28 -1.42 9.16 -3.87
C LEU A 28 -2.13 9.17 -2.50
N PHE A 29 -1.83 10.17 -1.66
CA PHE A 29 -2.19 10.20 -0.24
C PHE A 29 -3.05 11.41 0.16
N ILE A 30 -3.71 12.06 -0.80
CA ILE A 30 -4.53 13.23 -0.48
C ILE A 30 -5.84 12.79 0.17
N ASP A 31 -6.17 13.45 1.29
CA ASP A 31 -7.39 13.30 2.07
C ASP A 31 -7.68 11.88 2.59
N GLN A 32 -6.67 11.00 2.60
CA GLN A 32 -6.78 9.61 3.02
C GLN A 32 -5.67 9.22 3.97
N ASP A 33 -6.00 8.38 4.95
CA ASP A 33 -4.99 7.79 5.83
C ASP A 33 -4.01 6.94 5.01
N ARG A 34 -2.71 7.18 5.23
CA ARG A 34 -1.65 6.54 4.43
C ARG A 34 -1.61 5.03 4.67
N SER A 35 -1.90 4.58 5.89
CA SER A 35 -1.94 3.16 6.24
C SER A 35 -3.11 2.46 5.54
N PHE A 36 -4.25 3.15 5.43
CA PHE A 36 -5.39 2.68 4.65
C PHE A 36 -5.03 2.54 3.16
N VAL A 37 -4.49 3.59 2.53
CA VAL A 37 -4.10 3.58 1.11
C VAL A 37 -3.12 2.44 0.81
N ILE A 38 -2.08 2.27 1.65
CA ILE A 38 -1.11 1.18 1.49
C ILE A 38 -1.77 -0.19 1.60
N SER A 39 -2.69 -0.35 2.55
CA SER A 39 -3.45 -1.60 2.69
C SER A 39 -4.27 -1.89 1.44
N GLN A 40 -4.94 -0.88 0.87
CA GLN A 40 -5.71 -1.05 -0.38
C GLN A 40 -4.81 -1.36 -1.59
N ILE A 41 -3.62 -0.78 -1.67
CA ILE A 41 -2.61 -1.12 -2.70
C ILE A 41 -2.18 -2.58 -2.58
N ILE A 42 -1.86 -3.04 -1.36
CA ILE A 42 -1.44 -4.43 -1.11
C ILE A 42 -2.58 -5.42 -1.41
N LEU A 43 -3.82 -5.05 -1.12
CA LEU A 43 -5.01 -5.83 -1.46
C LEU A 43 -5.34 -5.80 -2.97
N GLY A 44 -4.63 -5.01 -3.78
CA GLY A 44 -4.86 -4.87 -5.21
C GLY A 44 -6.12 -4.09 -5.58
N LYS A 45 -6.76 -3.42 -4.59
CA LYS A 45 -7.95 -2.60 -4.80
C LYS A 45 -7.63 -1.24 -5.41
N ILE A 46 -6.43 -0.72 -5.14
CA ILE A 46 -5.88 0.48 -5.79
C ILE A 46 -4.81 0.04 -6.78
N SER A 47 -5.05 0.29 -8.06
CA SER A 47 -4.06 0.04 -9.13
C SER A 47 -3.18 1.26 -9.30
N ILE A 48 -1.89 1.12 -8.97
CA ILE A 48 -0.87 2.17 -9.14
C ILE A 48 0.40 1.60 -9.73
N ASP A 49 1.15 2.47 -10.41
CA ASP A 49 2.50 2.14 -10.85
C ASP A 49 3.51 2.38 -9.71
N ILE A 50 3.72 1.34 -8.90
CA ILE A 50 4.58 1.39 -7.70
C ILE A 50 5.96 2.01 -8.00
N PRO A 51 6.68 1.66 -9.09
CA PRO A 51 7.96 2.30 -9.40
C PRO A 51 7.85 3.82 -9.58
N SER A 52 6.84 4.30 -10.31
CA SER A 52 6.66 5.73 -10.57
C SER A 52 6.29 6.49 -9.30
N GLU A 53 5.41 5.93 -8.48
CA GLU A 53 4.93 6.55 -7.24
C GLU A 53 5.86 6.33 -6.04
N PHE A 54 6.97 5.58 -6.23
CA PHE A 54 7.80 5.10 -5.12
C PHE A 54 8.41 6.20 -4.24
N TYR A 55 8.54 7.42 -4.79
CA TYR A 55 9.08 8.60 -4.10
C TYR A 55 8.08 9.20 -3.09
N GLN A 56 6.79 8.91 -3.21
CA GLN A 56 5.76 9.45 -2.32
C GLN A 56 5.65 8.68 -1.01
N PHE A 57 6.23 7.48 -0.94
CA PHE A 57 6.21 6.64 0.26
C PHE A 57 7.32 7.02 1.23
N SER A 58 7.00 7.02 2.53
CA SER A 58 8.00 7.14 3.58
C SER A 58 8.83 5.85 3.71
N ASN A 59 9.97 5.92 4.41
CA ASN A 59 10.85 4.74 4.60
C ASN A 59 10.13 3.55 5.24
N GLN A 60 9.22 3.81 6.19
CA GLN A 60 8.44 2.76 6.84
C GLN A 60 7.46 2.09 5.87
N GLU A 61 6.80 2.90 5.05
CA GLU A 61 5.82 2.43 4.06
C GLU A 61 6.48 1.65 2.93
N ARG A 62 7.64 2.11 2.47
CA ARG A 62 8.49 1.40 1.50
C ARG A 62 8.82 0.00 2.00
N MET A 63 9.15 -0.16 3.28
CA MET A 63 9.39 -1.48 3.86
C MET A 63 8.15 -2.38 3.85
N ILE A 64 6.97 -1.85 4.15
CA ILE A 64 5.71 -2.61 4.11
C ILE A 64 5.42 -3.08 2.68
N ILE A 65 5.57 -2.21 1.68
CA ILE A 65 5.38 -2.53 0.27
C ILE A 65 6.38 -3.56 -0.20
N LEU A 66 7.67 -3.37 0.12
CA LEU A 66 8.73 -4.31 -0.26
C LEU A 66 8.54 -5.68 0.39
N ARG A 67 8.03 -5.72 1.63
CA ARG A 67 7.63 -6.98 2.28
C ARG A 67 6.48 -7.65 1.53
N ALA A 68 5.45 -6.90 1.14
CA ALA A 68 4.32 -7.44 0.38
C ALA A 68 4.76 -8.00 -0.99
N ILE A 69 5.69 -7.32 -1.68
CA ILE A 69 6.29 -7.81 -2.94
C ILE A 69 7.09 -9.10 -2.68
N LYS A 70 7.90 -9.13 -1.61
CA LYS A 70 8.70 -10.29 -1.22
C LYS A 70 7.84 -11.51 -0.87
N GLU A 71 6.70 -11.29 -0.22
CA GLU A 71 5.72 -12.33 0.13
C GLU A 71 4.85 -12.75 -1.08
N GLY A 72 4.99 -12.09 -2.24
CA GLY A 72 4.21 -12.37 -3.44
C GLY A 72 2.75 -11.87 -3.38
N LYS A 73 2.41 -11.05 -2.39
CA LYS A 73 1.07 -10.45 -2.24
C LYS A 73 0.83 -9.29 -3.20
N LEU A 74 1.91 -8.64 -3.63
CA LEU A 74 1.88 -7.48 -4.51
C LEU A 74 2.76 -7.72 -5.74
N ILE A 75 2.15 -7.60 -6.92
CA ILE A 75 2.85 -7.78 -8.19
C ILE A 75 3.36 -6.41 -8.66
N CYS A 76 4.65 -6.33 -9.00
CA CYS A 76 5.30 -5.11 -9.42
C CYS A 76 6.41 -5.40 -10.43
N ARG A 77 6.72 -4.43 -11.31
CA ARG A 77 7.86 -4.50 -12.22
C ARG A 77 9.17 -4.30 -11.44
N ILE A 78 9.71 -5.40 -10.91
CA ILE A 78 10.93 -5.40 -10.08
C ILE A 78 12.11 -4.73 -10.79
N ASN A 79 12.21 -4.88 -12.12
CA ASN A 79 13.29 -4.28 -12.92
C ASN A 79 13.27 -2.74 -12.88
N GLU A 80 12.08 -2.14 -12.88
CA GLU A 80 11.88 -0.68 -12.82
C GLU A 80 11.95 -0.15 -11.38
N LEU A 81 11.58 -0.98 -10.40
CA LEU A 81 11.67 -0.65 -8.99
C LEU A 81 13.12 -0.64 -8.48
N ARG A 82 13.95 -1.58 -8.94
CA ARG A 82 15.35 -1.76 -8.50
C ARG A 82 16.20 -0.48 -8.45
N PRO A 83 16.26 0.37 -9.49
CA PRO A 83 17.06 1.60 -9.46
C PRO A 83 16.54 2.65 -8.46
N ARG A 84 15.29 2.53 -7.99
CA ARG A 84 14.64 3.47 -7.05
C ARG A 84 14.77 3.04 -5.59
N LEU A 85 15.36 1.86 -5.35
CA LEU A 85 15.63 1.31 -4.03
C LEU A 85 17.00 1.75 -3.53
N THR A 86 17.08 2.05 -2.24
CA THR A 86 18.34 2.20 -1.51
C THR A 86 19.10 0.86 -1.44
N SER A 87 20.40 0.91 -1.17
CA SER A 87 21.23 -0.30 -1.02
C SER A 87 20.68 -1.27 0.03
N SER A 88 20.13 -0.75 1.13
CA SER A 88 19.50 -1.54 2.19
C SER A 88 18.21 -2.21 1.73
N GLU A 89 17.37 -1.49 0.99
CA GLU A 89 16.12 -2.01 0.42
C GLU A 89 16.37 -3.08 -0.64
N GLN A 90 17.36 -2.87 -1.51
CA GLN A 90 17.79 -3.88 -2.49
C GLN A 90 18.27 -5.13 -1.76
N LYS A 91 19.12 -4.98 -0.74
CA LYS A 91 19.56 -6.11 0.08
C LYS A 91 18.36 -6.83 0.68
N TYR A 92 17.39 -6.13 1.26
CA TYR A 92 16.20 -6.74 1.83
C TYR A 92 15.39 -7.55 0.80
N LEU A 93 15.14 -6.98 -0.38
CA LEU A 93 14.30 -7.60 -1.41
C LEU A 93 14.98 -8.80 -2.07
N PHE A 94 16.28 -8.69 -2.40
CA PHE A 94 17.02 -9.71 -3.13
C PHE A 94 17.73 -10.74 -2.23
N THR A 95 17.82 -10.50 -0.92
CA THR A 95 18.29 -11.53 0.01
C THR A 95 17.23 -12.62 0.10
N LYS A 96 17.56 -13.80 -0.44
CA LYS A 96 16.79 -15.04 -0.26
C LYS A 96 16.63 -15.31 1.24
N HIS A 97 15.47 -14.98 1.80
CA HIS A 97 15.03 -15.65 3.01
C HIS A 97 14.64 -17.06 2.59
N ARG A 98 15.36 -18.07 3.11
CA ARG A 98 14.85 -19.43 3.16
C ARG A 98 13.58 -19.37 4.00
N ASN A 99 12.41 -19.28 3.35
CA ASN A 99 11.18 -19.69 4.00
C ASN A 99 11.34 -21.18 4.26
N HIS A 100 11.74 -21.55 5.48
CA HIS A 100 11.45 -22.86 6.02
C HIS A 100 9.93 -22.98 5.98
N LYS A 101 9.42 -23.62 4.92
CA LYS A 101 8.10 -24.23 4.99
C LYS A 101 8.21 -25.23 6.15
N GLY A 102 7.63 -24.90 7.31
CA GLY A 102 7.10 -25.95 8.17
C GLY A 102 6.15 -26.78 7.29
N GLY A 103 6.24 -28.09 7.21
CA GLY A 103 6.64 -29.01 8.26
C GLY A 103 5.36 -29.72 8.69
N LYS A 104 5.09 -30.83 7.99
CA LYS A 104 3.99 -31.79 8.11
C LYS A 104 2.69 -31.42 7.41
#